data_AF-A0A847Z5P0-F1
#
_entry.id   AF-A0A847Z5P0-F1
#
_cell.length_a   1.000
_cell.length_b   1.000
_cell.length_c   1.000
_cell.angle_alpha   90.00
_cell.angle_beta   90.00
_cell.angle_gamma   90.00
#
_symmetry.space_group_name_H-M   'P 1'
#
loop_
_entity.id
_entity.type
_entity.pdbx_description
1 polymer ?
#
loop_
_entity_poly.entity_id
_entity_poly.type
_entity_poly.pdbx_seq_one_letter_code
_entity_poly.pdbx_strand_id
1 'polypeptide(L)'
;MQISLSDVEYLAELSRLEFSDEEAAKMQKDLSSIIDYVNKLNDIKTEDIAAKEHILNLSNVLRQDIVMQSLSNEEALKNAYDSEENYFKVPQLMEDE
;
A
#
# COMPACT_ATOMS: atom_id res chain seq x y z
N MET A 1 -20.76 9.71 2.22
CA MET A 1 -20.92 8.48 1.41
C MET A 1 -20.93 7.33 2.40
N GLN A 2 -21.93 6.45 2.38
CA GLN A 2 -21.97 5.36 3.37
C GLN A 2 -21.13 4.18 2.86
N ILE A 3 -20.18 3.73 3.69
CA ILE A 3 -19.38 2.53 3.44
C ILE A 3 -20.17 1.31 3.86
N SER A 4 -20.29 0.34 2.94
CA SER A 4 -20.89 -0.97 3.22
C SER A 4 -19.85 -1.94 3.77
N LEU A 5 -20.29 -3.07 4.32
CA LEU A 5 -19.38 -4.12 4.80
C LEU A 5 -18.59 -4.74 3.65
N SER A 6 -19.22 -4.93 2.48
CA SER A 6 -18.55 -5.44 1.28
C SER A 6 -17.46 -4.50 0.76
N ASP A 7 -17.59 -3.18 0.95
CA ASP A 7 -16.51 -2.25 0.60
C ASP A 7 -15.29 -2.44 1.52
N VAL A 8 -15.51 -2.74 2.80
CA VAL A 8 -14.43 -3.04 3.76
C VAL A 8 -13.73 -4.35 3.36
N GLU A 9 -14.50 -5.39 3.05
CA GLU A 9 -13.97 -6.69 2.59
C GLU A 9 -13.15 -6.53 1.31
N TYR A 10 -13.68 -5.79 0.33
CA TYR A 10 -12.97 -5.51 -0.92
C TYR A 10 -11.66 -4.75 -0.71
N LEU A 11 -11.67 -3.72 0.15
CA LEU A 11 -10.46 -2.98 0.49
C LEU A 11 -9.46 -3.83 1.27
N ALA A 12 -9.93 -4.73 2.13
CA ALA A 12 -9.09 -5.66 2.87
C ALA A 12 -8.37 -6.63 1.92
N GLU A 13 -9.08 -7.17 0.93
CA GLU A 13 -8.50 -8.04 -0.11
C GLU A 13 -7.39 -7.32 -0.91
N LEU A 14 -7.69 -6.10 -1.38
CA LEU A 14 -6.71 -5.26 -2.10
C LEU A 14 -5.47 -4.94 -1.25
N SER A 15 -5.66 -4.84 0.07
CA SER A 15 -4.60 -4.48 1.03
C SER A 15 -3.91 -5.71 1.65
N ARG A 16 -4.32 -6.93 1.29
CA ARG A 16 -3.87 -8.20 1.90
C ARG A 16 -4.04 -8.22 3.43
N LEU A 17 -5.19 -7.70 3.90
CA LEU A 17 -5.60 -7.71 5.29
C LEU A 17 -6.72 -8.72 5.51
N GLU A 18 -6.69 -9.39 6.65
CA GLU A 18 -7.75 -10.29 7.10
C GLU A 18 -8.39 -9.70 8.36
N PHE A 19 -9.72 -9.69 8.41
CA PHE A 19 -10.50 -9.19 9.53
C PHE A 19 -11.50 -10.24 9.98
N SER A 20 -11.72 -10.33 11.29
CA SER A 20 -12.93 -10.98 11.82
C SER A 20 -14.18 -10.13 11.53
N ASP A 21 -15.36 -10.74 11.58
CA ASP A 21 -16.64 -10.03 11.38
C ASP A 21 -16.80 -8.83 12.33
N GLU A 22 -16.35 -8.96 13.58
CA GLU A 22 -16.39 -7.90 14.58
C GLU A 22 -15.46 -6.73 14.20
N GLU A 23 -14.26 -7.03 13.72
CA GLU A 23 -13.28 -6.04 13.26
C GLU A 23 -13.74 -5.35 11.99
N ALA A 24 -14.33 -6.08 11.04
CA ALA A 24 -14.88 -5.53 9.82
C ALA A 24 -16.04 -4.56 10.10
N ALA A 25 -16.96 -4.93 11.02
CA ALA A 25 -18.05 -4.06 11.44
C ALA A 25 -17.55 -2.79 12.16
N LYS A 26 -16.46 -2.90 12.93
CA LYS A 26 -15.80 -1.73 13.54
C LYS A 26 -15.14 -0.86 12.47
N MET A 27 -14.38 -1.46 11.56
CA MET A 27 -13.68 -0.78 10.48
C MET A 27 -14.65 -0.02 9.57
N GLN A 28 -15.83 -0.57 9.30
CA GLN A 28 -16.89 0.10 8.55
C GLN A 28 -17.27 1.46 9.18
N LYS A 29 -17.44 1.49 10.51
CA LYS A 29 -17.78 2.72 11.26
C LYS A 29 -16.63 3.72 11.26
N ASP A 30 -15.42 3.22 11.49
CA ASP A 30 -14.21 4.04 11.53
C ASP A 30 -13.94 4.68 10.16
N LEU A 31 -14.00 3.89 9.07
CA LEU A 31 -13.80 4.35 7.71
C LEU A 31 -14.88 5.34 7.26
N SER A 32 -16.15 5.09 7.62
CA SER A 32 -17.24 6.05 7.38
C SER A 32 -16.95 7.40 8.05
N SER A 33 -16.51 7.38 9.31
CA SER A 33 -16.18 8.59 10.07
C SER A 33 -14.99 9.35 9.47
N ILE A 34 -13.97 8.62 8.99
CA ILE A 34 -12.80 9.19 8.32
C ILE A 34 -13.22 9.87 7.01
N ILE A 35 -14.02 9.20 6.19
CA ILE A 35 -14.50 9.76 4.92
C ILE A 35 -15.37 11.00 5.16
N ASP A 36 -16.26 10.96 6.15
CA ASP A 36 -17.07 12.13 6.52
C ASP A 36 -16.20 13.31 7.00
N TYR A 37 -15.10 13.03 7.70
CA TYR A 37 -14.14 14.06 8.05
C TYR A 37 -13.41 14.62 6.81
N VAL A 38 -12.95 13.77 5.90
CA VAL A 38 -12.26 14.17 4.66
C VAL A 38 -13.18 14.94 3.71
N ASN A 39 -14.49 14.65 3.72
CA ASN A 39 -15.48 15.36 2.90
C ASN A 39 -15.54 16.87 3.17
N LYS A 40 -15.03 17.36 4.31
CA LYS A 40 -14.87 18.80 4.58
C LYS A 40 -13.97 19.51 3.56
N LEU A 41 -13.07 18.78 2.89
CA LEU A 41 -12.23 19.35 1.84
C LEU A 41 -13.04 19.76 0.60
N ASN A 42 -14.23 19.20 0.39
CA ASN A 42 -15.10 19.57 -0.74
C ASN A 42 -15.65 21.01 -0.64
N ASP A 43 -15.61 21.62 0.55
CA ASP A 43 -16.04 23.01 0.76
C ASP A 43 -15.01 24.03 0.22
N ILE A 44 -13.82 23.55 -0.17
CA ILE A 44 -12.72 24.38 -0.65
C ILE A 44 -12.68 24.36 -2.19
N LYS A 45 -12.82 25.53 -2.80
CA LYS A 45 -12.70 25.73 -4.26
C LYS A 45 -11.25 25.52 -4.71
N THR A 46 -11.05 24.55 -5.58
CA THR A 46 -9.71 24.14 -6.09
C THR A 46 -9.67 24.00 -7.61
N GLU A 47 -10.73 24.40 -8.32
CA GLU A 47 -10.93 24.19 -9.77
C GLU A 47 -9.81 24.83 -10.62
N ASP A 48 -9.26 25.95 -10.16
CA ASP A 48 -8.20 26.70 -10.85
C ASP A 48 -6.79 26.40 -10.31
N ILE A 49 -6.64 25.42 -9.41
CA ILE A 49 -5.36 25.10 -8.76
C ILE A 49 -4.86 23.75 -9.28
N ALA A 50 -3.70 23.75 -9.92
CA ALA A 50 -3.03 22.51 -10.33
C ALA A 50 -2.62 21.67 -9.11
N ALA A 51 -2.88 20.37 -9.16
CA ALA A 51 -2.44 19.42 -8.12
C ALA A 51 -0.92 19.45 -7.99
N LYS A 52 -0.42 19.50 -6.75
CA LYS A 52 1.01 19.55 -6.46
C LYS A 52 1.51 18.14 -6.14
N GLU A 53 2.18 17.49 -7.10
CA GLU A 53 2.72 16.13 -6.95
C GLU A 53 3.99 16.10 -6.08
N HIS A 54 4.89 17.04 -6.32
CA HIS A 54 6.15 17.18 -5.59
C HIS A 54 6.31 18.62 -5.09
N ILE A 55 6.73 18.76 -3.84
CA ILE A 55 7.03 20.07 -3.24
C ILE A 55 8.25 20.69 -3.93
N LEU A 56 9.26 19.86 -4.23
CA LEU A 56 10.48 20.27 -4.92
C LEU A 56 10.30 20.22 -6.44
N ASN A 57 10.87 21.20 -7.14
CA ASN A 57 10.91 21.22 -8.58
C ASN A 57 12.12 20.41 -9.08
N LEU A 58 11.98 19.08 -9.07
CA LEU A 58 12.98 18.16 -9.59
C LEU A 58 12.84 18.02 -11.11
N SER A 59 13.97 17.90 -11.80
CA SER A 59 13.99 17.66 -13.25
C SER A 59 15.17 16.76 -13.58
N ASN A 60 14.92 15.72 -14.38
CA ASN A 60 15.96 14.86 -14.97
C ASN A 60 16.98 14.34 -13.95
N VAL A 61 16.51 13.86 -12.80
CA VAL A 61 17.36 13.23 -11.78
C VAL A 61 17.72 11.82 -12.24
N LEU A 62 18.77 11.73 -13.06
CA LEU A 62 19.25 10.47 -13.64
C LEU A 62 20.38 9.86 -12.80
N ARG A 63 20.34 8.54 -12.64
CA ARG A 63 21.47 7.74 -12.14
C ARG A 63 22.43 7.46 -13.30
N GLN A 64 23.74 7.58 -13.07
CA GLN A 64 24.73 7.12 -14.04
C GLN A 64 24.66 5.59 -14.20
N ASP A 65 24.84 5.10 -15.43
CA ASP A 65 24.85 3.66 -15.70
C ASP A 65 26.20 3.03 -15.36
N ILE A 66 26.50 2.97 -14.07
CA ILE A 66 27.72 2.39 -13.52
C ILE A 66 27.32 1.25 -12.58
N VAL A 67 27.96 0.09 -12.76
CA VAL A 67 27.75 -1.08 -11.90
C VAL A 67 28.33 -0.79 -10.51
N MET A 68 27.53 -1.08 -9.48
CA MET A 68 27.95 -1.01 -8.08
C MET A 68 27.98 -2.40 -7.47
N GLN A 69 28.74 -2.57 -6.39
CA GLN A 69 28.75 -3.81 -5.61
C GLN A 69 27.35 -4.07 -5.04
N SER A 70 26.76 -5.21 -5.38
CA SER A 70 25.52 -5.69 -4.77
C SER A 70 25.75 -6.21 -3.36
N LEU A 71 24.69 -6.26 -2.55
CA LEU A 71 24.68 -6.98 -1.28
C LEU A 71 25.10 -8.44 -1.49
N SER A 72 25.81 -9.02 -0.51
CA SER A 72 26.04 -10.46 -0.49
C SER A 72 24.73 -11.22 -0.24
N ASN A 73 24.67 -12.50 -0.63
CA ASN A 73 23.50 -13.35 -0.34
C ASN A 73 23.20 -13.41 1.18
N GLU A 74 24.24 -13.49 2.00
CA GLU A 74 24.10 -13.50 3.46
C GLU A 74 23.45 -12.21 3.97
N GLU A 75 23.91 -11.04 3.51
CA GLU A 75 23.33 -9.76 3.90
C GLU A 75 21.88 -9.60 3.41
N ALA A 76 21.58 -10.04 2.20
CA ALA A 76 20.24 -9.97 1.62
C ALA A 76 19.24 -10.86 2.35
N LEU A 77 19.66 -12.05 2.80
CA LEU A 77 18.81 -13.05 3.46
C LEU A 77 18.75 -12.89 4.99
N LYS A 78 19.58 -12.01 5.58
CA LYS A 78 19.71 -11.85 7.03
C LYS A 78 18.38 -11.61 7.77
N ASN A 79 17.41 -10.97 7.13
CA ASN A 79 16.09 -10.67 7.68
C ASN A 79 14.95 -11.48 7.04
N ALA A 80 15.27 -12.49 6.22
CA ALA A 80 14.26 -13.35 5.63
C ALA A 80 13.53 -14.13 6.75
N TYR A 81 12.21 -14.23 6.67
CA TYR A 81 11.44 -15.07 7.59
C TYR A 81 11.81 -16.55 7.43
N ASP A 82 11.92 -17.01 6.18
CA ASP A 82 12.37 -18.34 5.82
C ASP A 82 13.24 -18.25 4.56
N SER A 83 14.27 -19.10 4.50
CA SER A 83 15.24 -19.13 3.41
C SER A 83 15.78 -20.54 3.23
N GLU A 84 15.99 -20.94 1.99
CA GLU A 84 16.57 -22.23 1.64
C GLU A 84 17.72 -22.01 0.66
N GLU A 85 18.91 -22.50 1.04
CA GLU A 85 20.16 -22.23 0.36
C GLU A 85 20.43 -20.72 0.17
N ASN A 86 20.21 -20.19 -1.04
CA ASN A 86 20.38 -18.78 -1.38
C ASN A 86 19.07 -18.12 -1.86
N TYR A 87 17.91 -18.68 -1.48
CA TYR A 87 16.60 -18.21 -1.91
C TYR A 87 15.70 -17.83 -0.74
N PHE A 88 14.83 -16.85 -0.97
CA PHE A 88 13.69 -16.60 -0.09
C PHE A 88 12.66 -17.71 -0.29
N LYS A 89 12.28 -18.37 0.81
CA LYS A 89 11.31 -19.45 0.77
C LYS A 89 9.91 -18.91 1.03
N VAL A 90 8.99 -19.19 0.11
CA VAL A 90 7.58 -18.80 0.19
C VAL A 90 6.69 -19.97 -0.20
N PRO A 91 5.42 -19.99 0.24
CA PRO A 91 4.43 -20.93 -0.29
C PRO A 91 4.37 -20.81 -1.82
N GLN A 92 4.29 -21.95 -2.50
CA GLN A 92 4.17 -21.97 -3.95
C GLN A 92 2.85 -21.31 -4.36
N LEU A 93 2.92 -20.34 -5.27
CA LEU A 93 1.73 -19.79 -5.90
C LEU A 93 1.23 -20.84 -6.91
N MET A 94 0.07 -21.43 -6.63
CA MET A 94 -0.71 -22.17 -7.62
C MET A 94 -1.86 -21.25 -8.01
N GLU A 95 -2.14 -21.11 -9.31
CA GLU A 95 -3.37 -20.45 -9.75
C GLU A 95 -4.55 -21.35 -9.36
N ASP A 96 -5.52 -20.79 -8.64
CA ASP A 96 -6.83 -21.42 -8.49
C ASP A 96 -7.54 -21.32 -9.86
N GLU A 97 -7.94 -22.46 -10.44
CA GLU A 97 -8.78 -22.51 -11.66
C GLU A 97 -10.17 -21.88 -11.44
#